data_AF-A0A1Z9QIR8-F1
#
_entry.id   AF-A0A1Z9QIR8-F1
#
_cell.length_a   1.000
_cell.length_b   1.000
_cell.length_c   1.000
_cell.angle_alpha   90.00
_cell.angle_beta   90.00
_cell.angle_gamma   90.00
#
_symmetry.space_group_name_H-M   'P 1'
#
loop_
_entity.id
_entity.type
_entity.pdbx_description
1 polymer ?
#
loop_
_entity_poly.entity_id
_entity_poly.type
_entity_poly.pdbx_seq_one_letter_code
_entity_poly.pdbx_strand_id
1 'polypeptide(L)'
;MKQISFNFTNTEILFDLVDAPVANAWWQQMQLKQSMEELAPRISMEPDFPRFRDITECNTNILHNVKQMEQYDFYLDWPEDIDTVTQEKLNTLHQQFHAKEEQYKDELPQSAHDTLQQINQYVHQMEQIMWSKTADAVNYAVLDFGTQETELKMLRDIELEERTWFQEAYYEQQNSVALLLGYATLGKHLGHCVWTDDVQVVKDRMLRPQKHIYTQVLFRHQPSFTPRTPSDIQRHNLAQYQQQARWILENKLESYVSADDPVHCYSTAPVLAYANAQHANLTEEDWFNIWTTQTWLDVHLIT
;
A
#
# COMPACT_ATOMS: atom_id res chain seq x y z
N MET A 1 10.61 -25.44 2.05
CA MET A 1 9.52 -24.49 1.73
C MET A 1 10.06 -23.16 2.18
N LYS A 2 10.09 -22.14 1.32
CA LYS A 2 10.68 -20.85 1.70
C LYS A 2 9.77 -20.16 2.70
N GLN A 3 10.34 -19.66 3.79
CA GLN A 3 9.61 -18.94 4.82
C GLN A 3 10.37 -17.68 5.23
N ILE A 4 9.65 -16.62 5.58
CA ILE A 4 10.22 -15.42 6.20
C ILE A 4 9.75 -15.35 7.66
N SER A 5 10.70 -15.15 8.57
CA SER A 5 10.45 -15.01 10.01
C SER A 5 10.61 -13.55 10.41
N PHE A 6 9.62 -13.02 11.13
CA PHE A 6 9.62 -11.70 11.74
C PHE A 6 9.73 -11.87 13.25
N ASN A 7 10.85 -11.45 13.84
CA ASN A 7 11.08 -11.60 15.27
C ASN A 7 10.82 -10.30 16.00
N PHE A 8 9.84 -10.36 16.88
CA PHE A 8 9.52 -9.32 17.84
C PHE A 8 10.02 -9.74 19.23
N THR A 9 10.03 -8.81 20.17
CA THR A 9 10.56 -9.04 21.53
C THR A 9 9.97 -10.29 22.21
N ASN A 10 8.69 -10.60 21.97
CA ASN A 10 8.00 -11.70 22.63
C ASN A 10 7.35 -12.70 21.67
N THR A 11 7.53 -12.52 20.36
CA THR A 11 6.77 -13.28 19.36
C THR A 11 7.57 -13.42 18.09
N GLU A 12 7.61 -14.63 17.54
CA GLU A 12 8.07 -14.90 16.19
C GLU A 12 6.84 -15.09 15.29
N ILE A 13 6.79 -14.40 14.15
CA ILE A 13 5.75 -14.58 13.14
C ILE A 13 6.38 -15.11 11.86
N LEU A 14 5.93 -16.29 11.43
CA LEU A 14 6.34 -16.93 10.20
C LEU A 14 5.34 -16.67 9.09
N PHE A 15 5.87 -16.41 7.89
CA PHE A 15 5.09 -16.42 6.66
C PHE A 15 5.66 -17.42 5.65
N ASP A 16 4.78 -18.21 5.05
CA ASP A 16 5.10 -19.18 4.01
C ASP A 16 5.03 -18.51 2.64
N LEU A 17 6.14 -18.52 1.90
CA LEU A 17 6.21 -17.90 0.58
C LEU A 17 5.29 -18.65 -0.41
N VAL A 18 4.57 -17.90 -1.24
CA VAL A 18 3.75 -18.49 -2.31
C VAL A 18 4.65 -18.96 -3.46
N ASP A 19 4.22 -20.03 -4.13
CA ASP A 19 4.91 -20.52 -5.33
C ASP A 19 4.47 -19.70 -6.56
N ALA A 20 5.08 -18.52 -6.71
CA ALA A 20 4.79 -17.56 -7.77
C ALA A 20 6.09 -16.98 -8.37
N PRO A 21 6.16 -16.67 -9.67
CA PRO A 21 7.29 -15.97 -10.27
C PRO A 21 7.62 -14.66 -9.55
N VAL A 22 6.61 -13.82 -9.28
CA VAL A 22 6.80 -12.53 -8.60
C VAL A 22 7.29 -12.69 -7.15
N ALA A 23 6.81 -13.71 -6.42
CA ALA A 23 7.26 -13.99 -5.05
C ALA A 23 8.69 -14.54 -5.03
N ASN A 24 9.07 -15.36 -6.01
CA ASN A 24 10.44 -15.84 -6.17
C ASN A 24 11.40 -14.71 -6.52
N ALA A 25 10.99 -13.77 -7.38
CA ALA A 25 11.79 -12.61 -7.72
C ALA A 25 11.96 -11.65 -6.53
N TRP A 26 10.89 -11.39 -5.78
CA TRP A 26 10.97 -10.66 -4.52
C TRP A 26 11.91 -11.35 -3.51
N TRP A 27 11.82 -12.67 -3.37
CA TRP A 27 12.72 -13.43 -2.51
C TRP A 27 14.20 -13.25 -2.87
N GLN A 28 14.52 -13.23 -4.16
CA GLN A 28 15.89 -12.97 -4.64
C GLN A 28 16.36 -11.55 -4.27
N GLN A 29 15.46 -10.56 -4.35
CA GLN A 29 15.75 -9.20 -3.89
C GLN A 29 16.02 -9.18 -2.38
N MET A 30 15.20 -9.85 -1.58
CA MET A 30 15.44 -9.98 -0.13
C MET A 30 16.79 -10.65 0.19
N GLN A 31 17.18 -11.69 -0.55
CA GLN A 31 18.48 -12.34 -0.40
C GLN A 31 19.66 -11.42 -0.76
N LEU A 32 19.51 -10.63 -1.84
CA LEU A 32 20.50 -9.62 -2.20
C LEU A 32 20.65 -8.59 -1.07
N LYS A 33 19.53 -8.13 -0.52
CA LYS A 33 19.54 -7.16 0.57
C LYS A 33 20.16 -7.73 1.86
N GLN A 34 19.89 -8.99 2.17
CA GLN A 34 20.56 -9.72 3.24
C GLN A 34 22.08 -9.79 3.04
N SER A 35 22.54 -10.04 1.80
CA SER A 35 23.98 -10.08 1.50
C SER A 35 24.68 -8.73 1.63
N MET A 36 23.91 -7.64 1.66
CA MET A 36 24.37 -6.26 1.88
C MET A 36 24.23 -5.83 3.35
N GLU A 37 23.83 -6.72 4.26
CA GLU A 37 23.56 -6.41 5.68
C GLU A 37 22.46 -5.35 5.88
N GLU A 38 21.55 -5.21 4.91
CA GLU A 38 20.51 -4.17 4.83
C GLU A 38 19.10 -4.75 5.02
N LEU A 39 18.98 -5.91 5.68
CA LEU A 39 17.69 -6.56 5.97
C LEU A 39 17.01 -6.01 7.23
N ALA A 40 17.58 -4.98 7.86
CA ALA A 40 17.01 -4.37 9.05
C ALA A 40 15.61 -3.83 8.70
N PRO A 41 14.55 -4.40 9.29
CA PRO A 41 13.21 -3.99 8.96
C PRO A 41 12.85 -2.66 9.62
N ARG A 42 11.99 -1.90 8.96
CA ARG A 42 11.41 -0.67 9.47
C ARG A 42 9.94 -0.60 9.10
N ILE A 43 9.09 -0.34 10.08
CA ILE A 43 7.73 0.12 9.83
C ILE A 43 7.84 1.57 9.37
N SER A 44 7.58 1.84 8.10
CA SER A 44 7.75 3.18 7.52
C SER A 44 6.51 4.06 7.65
N MET A 45 5.36 3.44 7.86
CA MET A 45 4.10 4.12 8.18
C MET A 45 3.47 3.43 9.37
N GLU A 46 2.87 4.22 10.27
CA GLU A 46 2.17 3.66 11.42
C GLU A 46 1.13 2.62 10.96
N PRO A 47 1.11 1.41 11.55
CA PRO A 47 0.18 0.36 11.13
C PRO A 47 -1.25 0.85 11.23
N ASP A 48 -2.02 0.67 10.17
CA ASP A 48 -3.41 1.05 10.14
C ASP A 48 -4.30 -0.13 10.55
N PHE A 49 -5.04 0.12 11.62
CA PHE A 49 -5.94 -0.84 12.25
C PHE A 49 -7.24 -0.09 12.57
N PRO A 50 -8.11 0.16 11.57
CA PRO A 50 -9.16 1.17 11.66
C PRO A 50 -10.12 1.00 12.84
N ARG A 51 -10.36 -0.24 13.28
CA ARG A 51 -11.22 -0.56 14.43
C ARG A 51 -10.64 -0.15 15.78
N PHE A 52 -9.33 0.08 15.84
CA PHE A 52 -8.58 0.48 17.04
C PHE A 52 -8.17 1.96 16.99
N ARG A 53 -8.63 2.72 15.99
CA ARG A 53 -8.26 4.12 15.78
C ARG A 53 -9.38 5.08 16.16
N ASP A 54 -9.01 6.23 16.71
CA ASP A 54 -9.93 7.34 16.95
C ASP A 54 -9.90 8.30 15.75
N ILE A 55 -11.05 8.44 15.08
CA ILE A 55 -11.21 9.36 13.94
C ILE A 55 -10.97 10.82 14.34
N THR A 56 -11.27 11.18 15.59
CA THR A 56 -11.05 12.53 16.14
C THR A 56 -9.57 12.83 16.29
N GLU A 57 -8.80 11.85 16.74
CA GLU A 57 -7.34 11.95 16.82
C GLU A 57 -6.73 12.09 15.43
N CYS A 58 -7.18 11.27 14.47
CA CYS A 58 -6.75 11.39 13.07
C CYS A 58 -7.03 12.80 12.51
N ASN A 59 -8.24 13.33 12.70
CA ASN A 59 -8.59 14.69 12.25
C ASN A 59 -7.72 15.77 12.90
N THR A 60 -7.48 15.64 14.21
CA THR A 60 -6.63 16.57 14.96
C THR A 60 -5.20 16.57 14.42
N ASN A 61 -4.65 15.40 14.10
CA ASN A 61 -3.31 15.27 13.54
C ASN A 61 -3.23 15.81 12.10
N ILE A 62 -4.25 15.62 11.26
CA ILE A 62 -4.31 16.25 9.93
C ILE A 62 -4.32 17.77 10.08
N LEU A 63 -5.20 18.32 10.94
CA LEU A 63 -5.28 19.76 11.19
C LEU A 63 -3.97 20.34 11.69
N HIS A 64 -3.30 19.64 12.60
CA HIS A 64 -2.00 20.06 13.11
C HIS A 64 -0.97 20.15 11.98
N ASN A 65 -0.84 19.10 11.17
CA ASN A 65 0.13 19.04 10.09
C ASN A 65 -0.18 20.01 8.94
N VAL A 66 -1.46 20.20 8.60
CA VAL A 66 -1.90 21.24 7.64
C VAL A 66 -1.46 22.63 8.11
N LYS A 67 -1.68 22.97 9.40
CA LYS A 67 -1.21 24.24 9.98
C LYS A 67 0.31 24.35 10.00
N GLN A 68 1.03 23.25 10.20
CA GLN A 68 2.50 23.25 10.09
C GLN A 68 2.98 23.56 8.68
N MET A 69 2.27 23.16 7.62
CA MET A 69 2.68 23.45 6.25
C MET A 69 2.64 24.95 5.90
N GLU A 70 1.81 25.73 6.59
CA GLU A 70 1.72 27.19 6.39
C GLU A 70 3.07 27.89 6.64
N GLN A 71 3.94 27.33 7.50
CA GLN A 71 5.27 27.92 7.77
C GLN A 71 6.21 27.89 6.54
N TYR A 72 5.88 27.06 5.54
CA TYR A 72 6.62 26.94 4.30
C TYR A 72 5.94 27.68 3.14
N ASP A 73 4.91 28.51 3.41
CA ASP A 73 4.01 29.12 2.42
C ASP A 73 3.19 28.07 1.63
N PHE A 74 2.93 26.90 2.23
CA PHE A 74 2.06 25.85 1.68
C PHE A 74 0.73 25.83 2.41
N TYR A 75 -0.30 26.38 1.75
CA TYR A 75 -1.66 26.38 2.26
C TYR A 75 -2.42 25.18 1.69
N LEU A 76 -2.86 24.29 2.58
CA LEU A 76 -3.69 23.13 2.26
C LEU A 76 -5.08 23.36 2.85
N ASP A 77 -6.13 23.11 2.06
CA ASP A 77 -7.51 23.24 2.52
C ASP A 77 -7.95 21.95 3.26
N TRP A 78 -8.36 22.11 4.52
CA TRP A 78 -8.90 21.03 5.33
C TRP A 78 -9.92 21.56 6.35
N PRO A 79 -11.10 20.93 6.50
CA PRO A 79 -12.10 21.37 7.47
C PRO A 79 -11.64 21.19 8.92
N GLU A 80 -11.94 22.18 9.77
CA GLU A 80 -11.73 22.04 11.21
C GLU A 80 -12.73 21.08 11.86
N ASP A 81 -13.98 21.10 11.39
CA ASP A 81 -15.06 20.24 11.89
C ASP A 81 -15.07 18.88 11.18
N ILE A 82 -14.83 17.84 11.97
CA ILE A 82 -14.78 16.45 11.56
C ILE A 82 -16.08 15.96 10.91
N ASP A 83 -17.23 16.49 11.36
CA ASP A 83 -18.55 16.08 10.85
C ASP A 83 -18.77 16.58 9.41
N THR A 84 -17.91 17.48 8.94
CA THR A 84 -17.94 17.97 7.56
C THR A 84 -16.94 17.27 6.65
N VAL A 85 -16.14 16.32 7.16
CA VAL A 85 -15.17 15.57 6.37
C VAL A 85 -15.89 14.58 5.47
N THR A 86 -15.57 14.61 4.18
CA THR A 86 -16.11 13.71 3.14
C THR A 86 -14.98 13.09 2.34
N GLN A 87 -15.27 12.01 1.59
CA GLN A 87 -14.29 11.42 0.66
C GLN A 87 -13.78 12.44 -0.36
N GLU A 88 -14.65 13.34 -0.84
CA GLU A 88 -14.26 14.42 -1.76
C GLU A 88 -13.20 15.34 -1.14
N LYS A 89 -13.34 15.66 0.16
CA LYS A 89 -12.34 16.48 0.88
C LYS A 89 -11.03 15.74 1.10
N LEU A 90 -11.09 14.44 1.43
CA LEU A 90 -9.88 13.59 1.52
C LEU A 90 -9.15 13.55 0.18
N ASN A 91 -9.87 13.31 -0.93
CA ASN A 91 -9.31 13.35 -2.27
C ASN A 91 -8.70 14.71 -2.62
N THR A 92 -9.40 15.79 -2.25
CA THR A 92 -8.95 17.17 -2.49
C THR A 92 -7.66 17.49 -1.74
N LEU A 93 -7.56 17.13 -0.45
CA LEU A 93 -6.33 17.29 0.32
C LEU A 93 -5.20 16.44 -0.26
N HIS A 94 -5.49 15.19 -0.63
CA HIS A 94 -4.56 14.29 -1.30
C HIS A 94 -3.97 14.92 -2.57
N GLN A 95 -4.82 15.39 -3.48
CA GLN A 95 -4.37 16.07 -4.70
C GLN A 95 -3.54 17.33 -4.40
N GLN A 96 -3.94 18.13 -3.41
CA GLN A 96 -3.21 19.35 -3.06
C GLN A 96 -1.78 19.07 -2.62
N PHE A 97 -1.56 18.14 -1.68
CA PHE A 97 -0.19 17.87 -1.25
C PHE A 97 0.64 17.14 -2.32
N HIS A 98 0.05 16.24 -3.13
CA HIS A 98 0.76 15.57 -4.22
C HIS A 98 1.24 16.56 -5.28
N ALA A 99 0.36 17.47 -5.73
CA ALA A 99 0.73 18.49 -6.71
C ALA A 99 1.85 19.40 -6.18
N LYS A 100 1.82 19.68 -4.88
CA LYS A 100 2.82 20.51 -4.19
C LYS A 100 4.15 19.78 -3.99
N GLU A 101 4.13 18.52 -3.59
CA GLU A 101 5.34 17.69 -3.48
C GLU A 101 6.03 17.54 -4.83
N GLU A 102 5.27 17.30 -5.92
CA GLU A 102 5.85 17.24 -7.26
C GLU A 102 6.40 18.60 -7.73
N GLN A 103 5.71 19.71 -7.45
CA GLN A 103 6.13 21.04 -7.90
C GLN A 103 7.39 21.54 -7.17
N TYR A 104 7.55 21.23 -5.88
CA TYR A 104 8.58 21.83 -5.01
C TYR A 104 9.53 20.79 -4.41
N LYS A 105 9.63 19.61 -5.01
CA LYS A 105 10.37 18.46 -4.46
C LYS A 105 11.79 18.80 -4.00
N ASP A 106 12.51 19.60 -4.77
CA ASP A 106 13.92 19.94 -4.48
C ASP A 106 14.06 21.23 -3.65
N GLU A 107 12.96 21.96 -3.42
CA GLU A 107 12.92 23.26 -2.74
C GLU A 107 12.48 23.14 -1.28
N LEU A 108 11.76 22.07 -0.95
CA LEU A 108 11.25 21.83 0.39
C LEU A 108 12.34 21.24 1.32
N PRO A 109 12.43 21.70 2.58
CA PRO A 109 13.27 21.03 3.56
C PRO A 109 12.71 19.65 3.92
N GLN A 110 13.57 18.74 4.40
CA GLN A 110 13.16 17.40 4.83
C GLN A 110 11.99 17.41 5.83
N SER A 111 11.96 18.38 6.74
CA SER A 111 10.86 18.53 7.70
C SER A 111 9.50 18.78 7.04
N ALA A 112 9.46 19.49 5.91
CA ALA A 112 8.23 19.67 5.15
C ALA A 112 7.80 18.36 4.47
N HIS A 113 8.76 17.61 3.89
CA HIS A 113 8.47 16.28 3.35
C HIS A 113 7.93 15.33 4.41
N ASP A 114 8.53 15.32 5.60
CA ASP A 114 8.08 14.49 6.71
C ASP A 114 6.65 14.87 7.15
N THR A 115 6.33 16.16 7.23
CA THR A 115 4.97 16.65 7.51
C THR A 115 3.97 16.22 6.42
N LEU A 116 4.33 16.35 5.14
CA LEU A 116 3.45 15.91 4.03
C LEU A 116 3.21 14.39 4.06
N GLN A 117 4.24 13.59 4.38
CA GLN A 117 4.09 12.15 4.57
C GLN A 117 3.16 11.81 5.73
N GLN A 118 3.22 12.56 6.84
CA GLN A 118 2.28 12.40 7.95
C GLN A 118 0.85 12.75 7.53
N ILE A 119 0.64 13.83 6.77
CA ILE A 119 -0.69 14.16 6.22
C ILE A 119 -1.20 12.99 5.37
N ASN A 120 -0.38 12.48 4.44
CA ASN A 120 -0.74 11.34 3.59
C ASN A 120 -1.13 10.12 4.43
N GLN A 121 -0.38 9.82 5.49
CA GLN A 121 -0.68 8.71 6.39
C GLN A 121 -2.04 8.90 7.08
N TYR A 122 -2.30 10.06 7.68
CA TYR A 122 -3.55 10.29 8.41
C TYR A 122 -4.77 10.40 7.48
N VAL A 123 -4.60 10.89 6.25
CA VAL A 123 -5.64 10.84 5.21
C VAL A 123 -6.04 9.39 4.93
N HIS A 124 -5.07 8.50 4.68
CA HIS A 124 -5.35 7.08 4.45
C HIS A 124 -5.99 6.39 5.66
N GLN A 125 -5.50 6.66 6.88
CA GLN A 125 -6.11 6.13 8.10
C GLN A 125 -7.58 6.60 8.22
N MET A 126 -7.86 7.86 7.94
CA MET A 126 -9.22 8.40 7.99
C MET A 126 -10.13 7.78 6.93
N GLU A 127 -9.64 7.63 5.69
CA GLU A 127 -10.35 6.92 4.61
C GLU A 127 -10.76 5.51 5.08
N GLN A 128 -9.83 4.78 5.68
CA GLN A 128 -10.06 3.40 6.12
C GLN A 128 -11.02 3.32 7.30
N ILE A 129 -10.94 4.24 8.27
CA ILE A 129 -11.93 4.33 9.35
C ILE A 129 -13.32 4.65 8.76
N MET A 130 -13.42 5.57 7.80
CA MET A 130 -14.69 5.90 7.17
C MET A 130 -15.26 4.71 6.40
N TRP A 131 -14.42 3.97 5.66
CA TRP A 131 -14.83 2.78 4.93
C TRP A 131 -15.20 1.62 5.87
N SER A 132 -14.51 1.48 7.01
CA SER A 132 -14.78 0.44 8.03
C SER A 132 -16.22 0.49 8.56
N LYS A 133 -16.86 1.67 8.54
CA LYS A 133 -18.27 1.85 8.95
C LYS A 133 -19.26 1.28 7.94
N THR A 134 -18.83 0.95 6.72
CA THR A 134 -19.69 0.54 5.59
C THR A 134 -19.24 -0.73 4.87
N ALA A 135 -18.00 -1.20 5.08
CA ALA A 135 -17.39 -2.35 4.40
C ALA A 135 -16.36 -3.07 5.29
N ASP A 136 -15.87 -4.23 4.81
CA ASP A 136 -14.82 -5.02 5.46
C ASP A 136 -13.50 -4.25 5.53
N ALA A 137 -13.28 -3.56 6.65
CA ALA A 137 -12.02 -2.89 6.94
C ALA A 137 -10.85 -3.88 6.83
N VAL A 138 -9.78 -3.44 6.19
CA VAL A 138 -8.55 -4.21 6.08
C VAL A 138 -7.50 -3.51 6.93
N ASN A 139 -6.81 -4.28 7.77
CA ASN A 139 -5.68 -3.79 8.53
C ASN A 139 -4.43 -3.89 7.66
N TYR A 140 -3.55 -2.90 7.71
CA TYR A 140 -2.30 -2.93 6.97
C TYR A 140 -1.13 -2.36 7.76
N ALA A 141 0.08 -2.78 7.40
CA ALA A 141 1.32 -2.11 7.80
C ALA A 141 2.28 -2.06 6.62
N VAL A 142 3.03 -0.97 6.47
CA VAL A 142 4.06 -0.84 5.43
C VAL A 142 5.41 -1.14 6.03
N LEU A 143 6.10 -2.13 5.46
CA LEU A 143 7.35 -2.65 5.95
C LEU A 143 8.43 -2.41 4.90
N ASP A 144 9.36 -1.54 5.22
CA ASP A 144 10.58 -1.33 4.46
C ASP A 144 11.72 -2.15 5.05
N PHE A 145 12.68 -2.53 4.22
CA PHE A 145 13.92 -3.15 4.65
C PHE A 145 15.06 -2.22 4.26
N GLY A 146 16.02 -1.98 5.14
CA GLY A 146 17.21 -1.19 4.83
C GLY A 146 16.96 0.22 4.29
N THR A 147 17.94 0.76 3.58
CA THR A 147 17.90 2.14 3.06
C THR A 147 17.31 2.24 1.64
N GLN A 148 16.71 3.41 1.33
CA GLN A 148 16.26 3.74 -0.02
C GLN A 148 17.42 3.79 -1.03
N GLU A 149 18.62 4.21 -0.60
CA GLU A 149 19.81 4.24 -1.47
C GLU A 149 20.17 2.82 -1.94
N THR A 150 20.16 1.85 -1.02
CA THR A 150 20.38 0.45 -1.35
C THR A 150 19.30 -0.06 -2.29
N GLU A 151 18.03 0.26 -2.03
CA GLU A 151 16.89 -0.10 -2.89
C GLU A 151 17.07 0.38 -4.34
N LEU A 152 17.51 1.63 -4.53
CA LEU A 152 17.73 2.20 -5.86
C LEU A 152 18.91 1.55 -6.62
N LYS A 153 19.87 0.94 -5.91
CA LYS A 153 21.01 0.23 -6.52
C LYS A 153 20.66 -1.18 -6.99
N MET A 154 19.59 -1.76 -6.46
CA MET A 154 19.18 -3.14 -6.72
C MET A 154 17.90 -3.27 -7.54
N LEU A 155 17.41 -2.16 -8.11
CA LEU A 155 16.19 -2.13 -8.92
C LEU A 155 16.14 -3.29 -9.92
N ARG A 156 15.06 -4.07 -9.81
CA ARG A 156 14.76 -5.17 -10.72
C ARG A 156 13.47 -4.86 -11.45
N ASP A 157 13.53 -4.75 -12.77
CA ASP A 157 12.35 -4.60 -13.62
C ASP A 157 11.37 -5.77 -13.42
N ILE A 158 10.08 -5.45 -13.50
CA ILE A 158 9.00 -6.45 -13.54
C ILE A 158 8.91 -7.02 -14.94
N GLU A 159 9.07 -8.33 -15.07
CA GLU A 159 8.94 -9.04 -16.34
C GLU A 159 7.47 -9.23 -16.73
N LEU A 160 7.20 -9.45 -18.02
CA LEU A 160 5.83 -9.62 -18.52
C LEU A 160 5.12 -10.82 -17.88
N GLU A 161 5.84 -11.92 -17.63
CA GLU A 161 5.27 -13.09 -16.98
C GLU A 161 4.84 -12.79 -15.53
N GLU A 162 5.58 -11.95 -14.83
CA GLU A 162 5.30 -11.53 -13.45
C GLU A 162 4.17 -10.50 -13.40
N ARG A 163 4.09 -9.65 -14.43
CA ARG A 163 3.06 -8.63 -14.55
C ARG A 163 1.65 -9.23 -14.52
N THR A 164 1.47 -10.45 -15.02
CA THR A 164 0.18 -11.17 -14.97
C THR A 164 -0.25 -11.58 -13.56
N TRP A 165 0.63 -11.41 -12.55
CA TRP A 165 0.34 -11.65 -11.14
C TRP A 165 -0.11 -10.39 -10.40
N PHE A 166 -0.15 -9.22 -11.06
CA PHE A 166 -0.65 -7.95 -10.50
C PHE A 166 -2.19 -7.83 -10.62
N GLN A 167 -2.89 -8.94 -10.41
CA GLN A 167 -4.35 -9.09 -10.35
C GLN A 167 -4.67 -10.03 -9.19
N GLU A 168 -5.92 -10.10 -8.72
CA GLU A 168 -6.21 -11.10 -7.69
C GLU A 168 -5.94 -12.50 -8.25
N ALA A 169 -5.08 -13.27 -7.58
CA ALA A 169 -4.81 -14.64 -7.97
C ALA A 169 -5.46 -15.65 -7.01
N TYR A 170 -5.69 -16.87 -7.49
CA TYR A 170 -6.50 -17.85 -6.74
C TYR A 170 -5.97 -18.19 -5.35
N TYR A 171 -4.66 -18.36 -5.24
CA TYR A 171 -4.02 -18.66 -3.98
C TYR A 171 -4.07 -17.44 -3.04
N GLU A 172 -4.22 -16.19 -3.53
CA GLU A 172 -4.26 -14.89 -2.80
C GLU A 172 -5.44 -14.70 -1.87
N GLN A 173 -6.46 -15.52 -2.08
CA GLN A 173 -7.73 -15.45 -1.40
C GLN A 173 -8.00 -16.75 -0.65
N GLN A 174 -6.96 -17.34 -0.04
CA GLN A 174 -7.08 -18.50 0.86
C GLN A 174 -6.73 -18.21 2.34
N ASN A 175 -6.12 -17.07 2.67
CA ASN A 175 -5.77 -16.69 4.05
C ASN A 175 -6.08 -15.22 4.31
N SER A 176 -6.58 -14.92 5.51
CA SER A 176 -6.91 -13.57 5.97
C SER A 176 -5.68 -12.69 6.19
N VAL A 177 -4.51 -13.31 6.43
CA VAL A 177 -3.25 -12.63 6.72
C VAL A 177 -2.21 -12.94 5.64
N ALA A 178 -1.68 -11.89 5.01
CA ALA A 178 -0.72 -12.01 3.92
C ALA A 178 0.31 -10.88 3.92
N LEU A 179 1.44 -11.13 3.27
CA LEU A 179 2.37 -10.10 2.79
C LEU A 179 2.09 -9.85 1.31
N LEU A 180 1.87 -8.61 0.93
CA LEU A 180 1.76 -8.17 -0.45
C LEU A 180 3.04 -7.44 -0.86
N LEU A 181 3.35 -7.42 -2.15
CA LEU A 181 4.42 -6.59 -2.67
C LEU A 181 4.09 -5.12 -2.43
N GLY A 182 5.04 -4.39 -1.85
CA GLY A 182 4.94 -2.95 -1.65
C GLY A 182 4.92 -2.17 -2.96
N TYR A 183 4.25 -1.03 -2.92
CA TYR A 183 4.15 -0.09 -4.04
C TYR A 183 5.01 1.14 -3.71
N ALA A 184 6.32 1.02 -3.92
CA ALA A 184 7.29 2.08 -3.61
C ALA A 184 7.39 3.14 -4.73
N THR A 185 6.26 3.56 -5.30
CA THR A 185 6.22 4.67 -6.27
C THR A 185 5.32 5.78 -5.76
N LEU A 186 5.85 7.00 -5.71
CA LEU A 186 5.06 8.20 -5.47
C LEU A 186 4.13 8.44 -6.65
N GLY A 187 2.82 8.52 -6.39
CA GLY A 187 1.77 8.74 -7.37
C GLY A 187 0.74 7.62 -7.44
N LYS A 188 -0.16 7.67 -8.42
CA LYS A 188 -1.25 6.69 -8.58
C LYS A 188 -1.05 5.81 -9.81
N HIS A 189 -1.32 4.52 -9.67
CA HIS A 189 -1.55 3.64 -10.81
C HIS A 189 -2.98 3.80 -11.33
N LEU A 190 -3.27 3.26 -12.51
CA LEU A 190 -4.55 3.45 -13.19
C LEU A 190 -5.74 2.94 -12.36
N GLY A 191 -5.65 1.73 -11.78
CA GLY A 191 -6.70 1.19 -10.92
C GLY A 191 -7.09 2.11 -9.74
N HIS A 192 -6.12 2.79 -9.11
CA HIS A 192 -6.42 3.74 -8.05
C HIS A 192 -7.12 5.00 -8.60
N CYS A 193 -6.74 5.47 -9.79
CA CYS A 193 -7.41 6.58 -10.46
C CYS A 193 -8.87 6.23 -10.80
N VAL A 194 -9.13 5.01 -11.26
CA VAL A 194 -10.51 4.52 -11.53
C VAL A 194 -11.34 4.51 -10.24
N TRP A 195 -10.76 4.04 -9.13
CA TRP A 195 -11.47 3.96 -7.86
C TRP A 195 -11.78 5.34 -7.25
N THR A 196 -10.85 6.29 -7.40
CA THR A 196 -10.96 7.64 -6.83
C THR A 196 -11.50 8.70 -7.81
N ASP A 197 -11.85 8.29 -9.04
CA ASP A 197 -12.29 9.15 -10.15
C ASP A 197 -11.30 10.28 -10.52
N ASP A 198 -10.00 9.99 -10.43
CA ASP A 198 -8.93 10.97 -10.67
C ASP A 198 -8.60 11.12 -12.17
N VAL A 199 -9.55 11.68 -12.93
CA VAL A 199 -9.43 11.92 -14.38
C VAL A 199 -8.23 12.82 -14.73
N GLN A 200 -7.96 13.83 -13.89
CA GLN A 200 -6.95 14.85 -14.16
C GLN A 200 -5.53 14.27 -14.10
N VAL A 201 -5.26 13.33 -13.19
CA VAL A 201 -3.98 12.62 -13.07
C VAL A 201 -3.61 11.92 -14.38
N VAL A 202 -4.60 11.31 -15.06
CA VAL A 202 -4.40 10.65 -16.35
C VAL A 202 -4.10 11.67 -17.45
N LYS A 203 -4.88 12.77 -17.51
CA LYS A 203 -4.72 13.81 -18.54
C LYS A 203 -3.37 14.51 -18.44
N ASP A 204 -2.88 14.73 -17.22
CA ASP A 204 -1.59 15.36 -16.94
C ASP A 204 -0.42 14.38 -17.07
N ARG A 205 -0.66 13.13 -17.48
CA ARG A 205 0.36 12.08 -17.65
C ARG A 205 1.12 11.77 -16.34
N MET A 206 0.40 11.84 -15.22
CA MET A 206 0.92 11.61 -13.88
C MET A 206 0.68 10.18 -13.37
N LEU A 207 0.30 9.25 -14.26
CA LEU A 207 0.24 7.82 -13.91
C LEU A 207 1.63 7.28 -13.58
N ARG A 208 1.71 6.46 -12.53
CA ARG A 208 2.98 5.90 -12.00
C ARG A 208 2.87 4.39 -11.81
N PRO A 209 2.62 3.59 -12.86
CA PRO A 209 2.55 2.14 -12.71
C PRO A 209 3.84 1.58 -12.09
N GLN A 210 3.74 0.54 -11.25
CA GLN A 210 4.91 -0.08 -10.66
C GLN A 210 5.78 -0.68 -11.76
N LYS A 211 7.07 -0.36 -11.79
CA LYS A 211 8.00 -0.86 -12.81
C LYS A 211 9.01 -1.85 -12.26
N HIS A 212 9.26 -1.81 -10.96
CA HIS A 212 10.29 -2.60 -10.30
C HIS A 212 9.71 -3.43 -9.16
N ILE A 213 10.34 -4.56 -8.89
CA ILE A 213 10.14 -5.32 -7.66
C ILE A 213 11.00 -4.69 -6.58
N TYR A 214 10.33 -4.15 -5.58
CA TYR A 214 10.96 -3.58 -4.39
C TYR A 214 11.00 -4.60 -3.26
N THR A 215 11.87 -4.42 -2.27
CA THR A 215 11.88 -5.24 -1.06
C THR A 215 10.76 -4.89 -0.08
N GLN A 216 10.19 -3.68 -0.18
CA GLN A 216 9.05 -3.25 0.62
C GLN A 216 7.90 -4.26 0.52
N VAL A 217 7.26 -4.54 1.65
CA VAL A 217 6.04 -5.34 1.70
C VAL A 217 4.93 -4.64 2.46
N LEU A 218 3.70 -4.96 2.09
CA LEU A 218 2.50 -4.59 2.83
C LEU A 218 2.06 -5.80 3.64
N PHE A 219 2.08 -5.69 4.97
CA PHE A 219 1.29 -6.59 5.78
C PHE A 219 -0.19 -6.29 5.55
N ARG A 220 -1.01 -7.32 5.34
CA ARG A 220 -2.47 -7.23 5.25
C ARG A 220 -3.11 -8.22 6.20
N HIS A 221 -4.04 -7.76 7.02
CA HIS A 221 -4.97 -8.63 7.75
C HIS A 221 -6.42 -8.22 7.46
N GLN A 222 -7.22 -9.14 6.94
CA GLN A 222 -8.64 -8.95 6.66
C GLN A 222 -9.49 -9.74 7.67
N PRO A 223 -10.06 -9.10 8.72
CA PRO A 223 -10.76 -9.82 9.78
C PRO A 223 -12.00 -10.59 9.31
N SER A 224 -12.75 -10.02 8.35
CA SER A 224 -13.96 -10.63 7.77
C SER A 224 -13.67 -11.50 6.55
N PHE A 225 -12.46 -12.05 6.44
CA PHE A 225 -12.03 -12.74 5.23
C PHE A 225 -12.89 -13.96 4.92
N THR A 226 -13.31 -14.06 3.66
CA THR A 226 -14.01 -15.24 3.12
C THR A 226 -13.20 -15.79 1.96
N PRO A 227 -12.77 -17.07 2.01
CA PRO A 227 -12.05 -17.69 0.91
C PRO A 227 -12.85 -17.62 -0.40
N ARG A 228 -12.16 -17.32 -1.50
CA ARG A 228 -12.79 -17.22 -2.83
C ARG A 228 -12.47 -18.43 -3.69
N THR A 229 -13.42 -18.85 -4.53
CA THR A 229 -13.18 -19.92 -5.53
C THR A 229 -12.43 -19.37 -6.76
N PRO A 230 -11.84 -20.22 -7.61
CA PRO A 230 -11.20 -19.74 -8.85
C PRO A 230 -12.18 -18.95 -9.74
N SER A 231 -13.44 -19.38 -9.78
CA SER A 231 -14.50 -18.73 -10.54
C SER A 231 -14.87 -17.36 -9.99
N ASP A 232 -14.85 -17.17 -8.67
CA ASP A 232 -15.14 -15.86 -8.06
C ASP A 232 -14.05 -14.85 -8.40
N ILE A 233 -12.79 -15.29 -8.40
CA ILE A 233 -11.63 -14.44 -8.73
C ILE A 233 -11.61 -14.09 -10.21
N GLN A 234 -11.88 -15.05 -11.10
CA GLN A 234 -12.04 -14.76 -12.52
C GLN A 234 -13.16 -13.74 -12.75
N ARG A 235 -14.30 -13.88 -12.06
CA ARG A 235 -15.42 -12.92 -12.15
C ARG A 235 -15.01 -11.54 -11.62
N HIS A 236 -14.26 -11.50 -10.52
CA HIS A 236 -13.79 -10.26 -9.92
C HIS A 236 -12.81 -9.52 -10.84
N ASN A 237 -11.76 -10.20 -11.32
CA ASN A 237 -10.78 -9.60 -12.23
C ASN A 237 -11.45 -9.13 -13.53
N LEU A 238 -12.40 -9.90 -14.06
CA LEU A 238 -13.17 -9.47 -15.24
C LEU A 238 -14.00 -8.21 -14.96
N ALA A 239 -14.65 -8.14 -13.79
CA ALA A 239 -15.43 -6.97 -13.41
C ALA A 239 -14.55 -5.72 -13.21
N GLN A 240 -13.39 -5.86 -12.57
CA GLN A 240 -12.42 -4.78 -12.43
C GLN A 240 -11.92 -4.27 -13.79
N TYR A 241 -11.53 -5.17 -14.69
CA TYR A 241 -11.13 -4.80 -16.04
C TYR A 241 -12.25 -4.06 -16.80
N GLN A 242 -13.48 -4.56 -16.74
CA GLN A 242 -14.64 -3.93 -17.38
C GLN A 242 -14.95 -2.54 -16.80
N GLN A 243 -14.80 -2.38 -15.48
CA GLN A 243 -14.97 -1.09 -14.81
C GLN A 243 -13.92 -0.09 -15.29
N GLN A 244 -12.65 -0.47 -15.30
CA GLN A 244 -11.55 0.37 -15.79
C GLN A 244 -11.76 0.77 -17.26
N ALA A 245 -12.07 -0.19 -18.13
CA ALA A 245 -12.31 0.07 -19.54
C ALA A 245 -13.49 1.03 -19.76
N ARG A 246 -14.58 0.86 -19.01
CA ARG A 246 -15.73 1.77 -19.05
C ARG A 246 -15.36 3.18 -18.58
N TRP A 247 -14.65 3.30 -17.46
CA TRP A 247 -14.24 4.59 -16.89
C TRP A 247 -13.36 5.38 -17.86
N ILE A 248 -12.43 4.72 -18.56
CA ILE A 248 -11.59 5.34 -19.60
C ILE A 248 -12.44 5.91 -20.74
N LEU A 249 -13.41 5.14 -21.24
CA LEU A 249 -14.30 5.55 -22.33
C LEU A 249 -15.21 6.72 -21.92
N GLU A 250 -15.85 6.63 -20.74
CA GLU A 250 -16.77 7.64 -20.23
C GLU A 250 -16.06 9.00 -20.01
N ASN A 251 -14.79 8.96 -19.59
CA ASN A 251 -13.97 10.15 -19.36
C ASN A 251 -13.15 10.61 -20.56
N LYS A 252 -13.28 9.95 -21.72
CA LYS A 252 -12.57 10.26 -22.98
C LYS A 252 -11.03 10.23 -22.83
N LEU A 253 -10.53 9.20 -22.15
CA LEU A 253 -9.12 9.05 -21.79
C LEU A 253 -8.34 8.14 -22.76
N GLU A 254 -8.96 7.64 -23.83
CA GLU A 254 -8.39 6.65 -24.76
C GLU A 254 -7.15 7.17 -25.50
N SER A 255 -7.00 8.50 -25.61
CA SER A 255 -5.82 9.14 -26.20
C SER A 255 -4.64 9.27 -25.22
N TYR A 256 -4.85 8.99 -23.94
CA TYR A 256 -3.86 9.11 -22.86
C TYR A 256 -3.42 7.75 -22.31
N VAL A 257 -4.33 6.80 -22.21
CA VAL A 257 -4.08 5.48 -21.61
C VAL A 257 -4.95 4.40 -22.25
N SER A 258 -4.44 3.18 -22.30
CA SER A 258 -5.18 1.99 -22.76
C SER A 258 -5.47 1.05 -21.60
N ALA A 259 -6.69 0.51 -21.54
CA ALA A 259 -7.04 -0.56 -20.61
C ALA A 259 -6.28 -1.86 -20.88
N ASP A 260 -5.82 -2.06 -22.13
CA ASP A 260 -5.18 -3.29 -22.59
C ASP A 260 -3.65 -3.25 -22.43
N ASP A 261 -3.08 -2.11 -22.05
CA ASP A 261 -1.65 -2.03 -21.77
C ASP A 261 -1.35 -2.83 -20.49
N PRO A 262 -0.54 -3.91 -20.53
CA PRO A 262 -0.21 -4.70 -19.35
C PRO A 262 0.41 -3.89 -18.21
N VAL A 263 1.01 -2.74 -18.50
CA VAL A 263 1.56 -1.82 -17.50
C VAL A 263 0.46 -1.15 -16.66
N HIS A 264 -0.74 -1.01 -17.21
CA HIS A 264 -1.87 -0.31 -16.60
C HIS A 264 -3.08 -1.21 -16.32
N CYS A 265 -3.17 -2.35 -16.99
CA CYS A 265 -4.23 -3.35 -16.85
C CYS A 265 -4.20 -4.03 -15.48
N TYR A 266 -3.00 -4.30 -14.96
CA TYR A 266 -2.80 -5.04 -13.73
C TYR A 266 -2.37 -4.08 -12.61
N SER A 267 -3.23 -3.92 -11.62
CA SER A 267 -3.12 -2.88 -10.59
C SER A 267 -3.24 -3.38 -9.15
N THR A 268 -3.33 -4.69 -8.94
CA THR A 268 -3.43 -5.30 -7.62
C THR A 268 -2.04 -5.66 -7.12
N ALA A 269 -1.73 -5.35 -5.86
CA ALA A 269 -0.49 -5.77 -5.24
C ALA A 269 -0.47 -7.30 -5.11
N PRO A 270 0.50 -8.01 -5.72
CA PRO A 270 0.57 -9.47 -5.66
C PRO A 270 0.88 -9.94 -4.24
N VAL A 271 0.30 -11.08 -3.85
CA VAL A 271 0.67 -11.74 -2.59
C VAL A 271 2.02 -12.42 -2.73
N LEU A 272 2.88 -12.21 -1.74
CA LEU A 272 4.21 -12.79 -1.63
C LEU A 272 4.23 -13.98 -0.66
N ALA A 273 3.50 -13.89 0.46
CA ALA A 273 3.50 -14.92 1.49
C ALA A 273 2.22 -14.88 2.35
N TYR A 274 1.89 -15.98 3.02
CA TYR A 274 0.80 -16.05 4.02
C TYR A 274 1.32 -16.29 5.41
N ALA A 275 0.60 -15.80 6.42
CA ALA A 275 0.89 -16.22 7.79
C ALA A 275 0.83 -17.75 7.88
N ASN A 276 1.89 -18.33 8.43
CA ASN A 276 2.01 -19.77 8.62
C ASN A 276 0.83 -20.28 9.45
N ALA A 277 0.39 -21.52 9.20
CA ALA A 277 -0.76 -22.13 9.87
C ALA A 277 -0.67 -22.11 11.40
N GLN A 278 0.53 -22.08 11.99
CA GLN A 278 0.70 -21.95 13.44
C GLN A 278 0.17 -20.62 14.01
N HIS A 279 0.04 -19.59 13.17
CA HIS A 279 -0.48 -18.27 13.54
C HIS A 279 -1.96 -18.08 13.17
N ALA A 280 -2.65 -19.12 12.66
CA ALA A 280 -4.03 -19.02 12.19
C ALA A 280 -5.04 -18.64 13.30
N ASN A 281 -4.68 -18.78 14.57
CA ASN A 281 -5.53 -18.46 15.71
C ASN A 281 -5.30 -17.05 16.28
N LEU A 282 -4.35 -16.28 15.75
CA LEU A 282 -4.14 -14.90 16.20
C LEU A 282 -5.34 -14.04 15.83
N THR A 283 -5.87 -13.32 16.82
CA THR A 283 -6.99 -12.40 16.67
C THR A 283 -6.54 -11.09 16.03
N GLU A 284 -7.50 -10.26 15.64
CA GLU A 284 -7.22 -8.90 15.15
C GLU A 284 -6.45 -8.06 16.18
N GLU A 285 -6.80 -8.18 17.45
CA GLU A 285 -6.13 -7.51 18.56
C GLU A 285 -4.71 -8.04 18.78
N ASP A 286 -4.46 -9.34 18.60
CA ASP A 286 -3.11 -9.90 18.66
C ASP A 286 -2.23 -9.29 17.57
N TRP A 287 -2.74 -9.22 16.33
CA TRP A 287 -2.03 -8.58 15.22
C TRP A 287 -1.76 -7.10 15.50
N PHE A 288 -2.77 -6.37 15.98
CA PHE A 288 -2.60 -4.97 16.37
C PHE A 288 -1.45 -4.82 17.39
N ASN A 289 -1.46 -5.61 18.46
CA ASN A 289 -0.43 -5.54 19.50
C ASN A 289 0.95 -5.91 18.96
N ILE A 290 1.07 -6.95 18.14
CA ILE A 290 2.34 -7.36 17.51
C ILE A 290 2.94 -6.20 16.70
N TRP A 291 2.14 -5.59 15.83
CA TRP A 291 2.65 -4.58 14.89
C TRP A 291 2.83 -3.18 15.50
N THR A 292 2.12 -2.85 16.59
CA THR A 292 2.13 -1.49 17.16
C THR A 292 2.85 -1.37 18.51
N THR A 293 2.92 -2.44 19.30
CA THR A 293 3.45 -2.37 20.68
C THR A 293 4.75 -3.13 20.87
N GLN A 294 4.98 -4.20 20.10
CA GLN A 294 6.20 -4.98 20.26
C GLN A 294 7.38 -4.33 19.54
N THR A 295 8.56 -4.40 20.15
CA THR A 295 9.79 -3.96 19.47
C THR A 295 10.21 -5.03 18.47
N TRP A 296 10.31 -4.63 17.22
CA TRP A 296 10.82 -5.46 16.14
C TRP A 296 12.33 -5.62 16.28
N LEU A 297 12.80 -6.86 16.31
CA LEU A 297 14.20 -7.21 16.52
C LEU A 297 14.92 -7.44 15.19
N ASP A 298 14.45 -8.42 14.41
CA ASP A 298 15.08 -8.81 13.16
C ASP A 298 14.12 -9.56 12.21
N VAL A 299 14.65 -9.94 11.04
CA VAL A 299 13.99 -10.78 10.05
C VAL A 299 14.96 -11.84 9.55
N HIS A 300 14.48 -13.09 9.41
CA HIS A 300 15.26 -14.20 8.85
C HIS A 300 14.61 -14.82 7.62
N LEU A 301 15.43 -15.14 6.63
CA LEU A 301 15.04 -15.89 5.45
C LEU A 301 15.34 -17.39 5.67
N ILE A 302 14.33 -18.24 5.63
CA ILE A 302 14.41 -19.69 5.87
C ILE A 302 14.18 -20.43 4.53
N THR A 303 15.01 -21.42 4.22
CA THR A 303 14.98 -22.15 2.94
C THR A 303 14.65 -23.63 3.12
#